data_AF-A0A7S0SP84-F1
#
_entry.id   AF-A0A7S0SP84-F1
#
_cell.length_a   1.000
_cell.length_b   1.000
_cell.length_c   1.000
_cell.angle_alpha   90.00
_cell.angle_beta   90.00
_cell.angle_gamma   90.00
#
_symmetry.space_group_name_H-M   'P 1'
#
loop_
_entity.id
_entity.type
_entity.pdbx_description
1 polymer ?
#
loop_
_entity_poly.entity_id
_entity_poly.type
_entity_poly.pdbx_seq_one_letter_code
_entity_poly.pdbx_strand_id
1 'polypeptide(L)'
;GGGSGSGGGGEGSPEAGLVDGALLMEVMETREAIEDAGTHEGELRQLLAENDVKEAACVAALGAALDGEEGGSEGGGGLQTARRAAVKLTYLARIRTEIQDRL
;
A
#
# COMPACT_ATOMS: atom_id res chain seq x y z
N GLY A 1 34.47 -25.17 -26.73
CA GLY A 1 33.78 -24.08 -25.99
C GLY A 1 32.91 -23.36 -26.99
N GLY A 2 31.66 -23.04 -26.75
CA GLY A 2 30.90 -22.88 -25.52
C GLY A 2 29.79 -21.93 -25.93
N GLY A 3 28.54 -22.41 -25.89
CA GLY A 3 27.39 -21.68 -26.39
C GLY A 3 27.14 -20.39 -25.61
N SER A 4 26.73 -19.34 -26.33
CA SER A 4 26.07 -18.18 -25.75
C SER A 4 24.64 -18.17 -26.24
N GLY A 5 23.80 -18.95 -25.58
CA GLY A 5 22.37 -18.67 -25.52
C GLY A 5 22.17 -17.64 -24.42
N SER A 6 21.75 -16.43 -24.78
CA SER A 6 21.27 -15.46 -23.81
C SER A 6 20.09 -14.73 -24.42
N GLY A 7 18.91 -15.20 -24.03
CA GLY A 7 17.60 -14.67 -24.39
C GLY A 7 16.61 -15.10 -23.33
N GLY A 8 16.97 -14.90 -22.05
CA GLY A 8 16.06 -15.07 -20.93
C GLY A 8 15.07 -13.92 -20.96
N GLY A 9 13.89 -14.15 -21.55
CA GLY A 9 12.73 -13.29 -21.35
C GLY A 9 12.37 -13.33 -19.87
N GLY A 10 12.76 -12.29 -19.14
CA GLY A 10 12.25 -12.04 -17.80
C GLY A 10 10.78 -11.65 -17.92
N GLU A 11 9.89 -12.64 -17.78
CA GLU A 11 8.50 -12.39 -17.39
C GLU A 11 8.54 -11.63 -16.06
N GLY A 12 8.39 -10.31 -16.12
CA GLY A 12 8.25 -9.47 -14.93
C GLY A 12 7.05 -9.96 -14.14
N SER A 13 7.28 -10.35 -12.88
CA SER A 13 6.20 -10.77 -11.99
C SER A 13 5.14 -9.68 -11.92
N PRO A 14 3.83 -10.01 -12.04
CA PRO A 14 2.74 -9.03 -12.01
C PRO A 14 2.67 -8.23 -10.69
N GLU A 15 3.44 -8.64 -9.69
CA GLU A 15 3.57 -7.98 -8.38
C GLU A 15 4.53 -6.79 -8.37
N ALA A 16 5.45 -6.70 -9.32
CA ALA A 16 6.48 -5.65 -9.37
C ALA A 16 5.90 -4.23 -9.57
N GLY A 17 4.62 -4.12 -9.93
CA GLY A 17 3.93 -2.85 -10.09
C GLY A 17 2.98 -2.46 -8.94
N LEU A 18 2.72 -3.36 -7.98
CA LEU A 18 1.73 -3.11 -6.92
C LEU A 18 2.33 -2.46 -5.66
N VAL A 19 3.58 -2.82 -5.36
CA VAL A 19 4.37 -2.19 -4.31
C VAL A 19 5.40 -1.31 -5.00
N ASP A 20 5.12 -0.01 -5.09
CA ASP A 20 6.05 0.96 -5.64
C ASP A 20 6.86 1.68 -4.55
N GLY A 21 7.90 2.39 -4.97
CA GLY A 21 8.78 3.11 -4.05
C GLY A 21 8.06 4.19 -3.25
N ALA A 22 7.00 4.80 -3.78
CA ALA A 22 6.23 5.82 -3.06
C ALA A 22 5.47 5.20 -1.88
N LEU A 23 4.83 4.04 -2.10
CA LEU A 23 4.18 3.31 -1.01
C LEU A 23 5.19 2.88 0.06
N LEU A 24 6.36 2.38 -0.33
CA LEU A 24 7.38 1.97 0.62
C LEU A 24 7.91 3.15 1.44
N MET A 25 8.16 4.30 0.81
CA MET A 25 8.57 5.52 1.51
C MET A 25 7.51 5.97 2.52
N GLU A 26 6.23 6.02 2.11
CA GLU A 26 5.13 6.39 3.01
C GLU A 26 5.01 5.46 4.23
N VAL A 27 5.15 4.14 4.01
CA VAL A 27 5.14 3.15 5.10
C VAL A 27 6.35 3.34 6.02
N MET A 28 7.53 3.58 5.46
CA MET A 28 8.74 3.81 6.25
C MET A 28 8.62 5.08 7.11
N GLU A 29 8.21 6.21 6.53
CA GLU A 29 8.00 7.48 7.25
C GLU A 29 7.00 7.31 8.39
N THR A 30 5.90 6.58 8.15
CA THR A 30 4.89 6.34 9.18
C THR A 30 5.46 5.48 10.32
N ARG A 31 6.30 4.48 10.01
CA ARG A 31 6.93 3.63 11.03
C ARG A 31 7.99 4.38 11.83
N GLU A 32 8.78 5.25 11.19
CA GLU A 32 9.72 6.14 11.87
C GLU A 32 8.99 7.06 12.85
N ALA A 33 7.87 7.68 12.43
CA ALA A 33 7.07 8.51 13.33
C ALA A 33 6.51 7.75 14.55
N ILE A 34 6.14 6.47 14.39
CA ILE A 34 5.70 5.60 15.49
C ILE A 34 6.87 5.28 16.44
N GLU A 35 8.07 5.04 15.89
CA GLU A 35 9.28 4.84 16.67
C GLU A 35 9.66 6.09 17.47
N ASP A 36 9.61 7.26 16.83
CA ASP A 36 9.88 8.57 17.47
C ASP A 36 8.88 8.90 18.58
N ALA A 37 7.59 8.62 18.35
CA ALA A 37 6.55 8.83 19.36
C ALA A 37 6.77 7.97 20.61
N GLY A 38 7.41 6.80 20.48
CA GLY A 38 7.75 5.91 21.57
C GLY A 38 6.53 5.48 22.40
N THR A 39 6.37 6.06 23.59
CA THR A 39 5.24 5.83 24.52
C THR A 39 4.35 7.06 24.71
N HIS A 40 4.54 8.11 23.91
CA HIS A 40 3.77 9.33 24.00
C HIS A 40 2.35 9.11 23.46
N GLU A 41 1.40 8.82 24.37
CA GLU A 41 0.01 8.48 24.03
C GLU A 41 -0.66 9.49 23.09
N GLY A 42 -0.45 10.79 23.30
CA GLY A 42 -1.01 11.84 22.44
C GLY A 42 -0.56 11.76 20.97
N GLU A 43 0.72 11.52 20.73
CA GLU A 43 1.30 11.38 19.38
C GLU A 43 0.85 10.07 18.73
N LEU A 44 0.82 8.98 19.49
CA LEU A 44 0.30 7.69 19.02
C LEU A 44 -1.18 7.78 18.63
N ARG A 45 -2.02 8.48 19.41
CA ARG A 45 -3.43 8.72 19.05
C ARG A 45 -3.57 9.57 17.79
N GLN A 46 -2.70 10.56 17.59
CA GLN A 46 -2.68 11.36 16.37
C GLN A 46 -2.32 10.49 15.17
N LEU A 47 -1.25 9.70 15.25
CA LEU A 47 -0.82 8.79 14.20
C LEU A 47 -1.91 7.75 13.86
N LEU A 48 -2.64 7.25 14.87
CA LEU A 48 -3.77 6.37 14.66
C LEU A 48 -4.87 7.03 13.84
N ALA A 49 -5.25 8.28 14.19
CA ALA A 49 -6.26 9.02 13.46
C ALA A 49 -5.84 9.30 12.00
N GLU A 50 -4.58 9.64 11.78
CA GLU A 50 -4.02 9.84 10.43
C GLU A 50 -4.04 8.54 9.61
N ASN A 51 -3.68 7.40 10.24
CA ASN A 51 -3.76 6.09 9.61
C ASN A 51 -5.21 5.70 9.25
N ASP A 52 -6.17 5.95 10.14
CA ASP A 52 -7.59 5.67 9.90
C ASP A 52 -8.15 6.46 8.70
N VAL A 53 -7.73 7.72 8.53
CA VAL A 53 -8.08 8.54 7.35
C VAL A 53 -7.53 7.90 6.07
N LYS A 54 -6.28 7.42 6.09
CA LYS A 54 -5.66 6.73 4.94
C LYS A 54 -6.37 5.41 4.64
N GLU A 55 -6.76 4.64 5.66
CA GLU A 55 -7.52 3.40 5.48
C GLU A 55 -8.87 3.68 4.83
N ALA A 56 -9.63 4.66 5.34
CA ALA A 56 -10.92 5.05 4.78
C ALA A 56 -10.80 5.47 3.30
N ALA A 57 -9.76 6.23 2.95
CA ALA A 57 -9.49 6.60 1.56
C ALA A 57 -9.19 5.38 0.66
N CYS A 58 -8.43 4.40 1.16
CA CYS A 58 -8.16 3.19 0.39
C CYS A 58 -9.41 2.30 0.24
N VAL A 59 -10.28 2.22 1.25
CA VAL A 59 -11.57 1.52 1.16
C VAL A 59 -12.47 2.19 0.12
N ALA A 60 -12.54 3.52 0.12
CA ALA A 60 -13.33 4.26 -0.86
C ALA A 60 -12.81 4.04 -2.29
N ALA A 61 -11.48 4.12 -2.49
CA ALA A 61 -10.86 3.85 -3.79
C ALA A 61 -11.11 2.40 -4.25
N LEU A 62 -11.02 1.43 -3.33
CA LEU A 62 -11.33 0.04 -3.63
C LEU A 62 -12.80 -0.14 -4.05
N GLY A 63 -13.73 0.51 -3.37
CA GLY A 63 -15.15 0.51 -3.72
C GLY A 63 -15.39 1.05 -5.13
N ALA A 64 -14.95 2.28 -5.40
CA ALA A 64 -15.09 2.92 -6.71
C ALA A 64 -14.46 2.10 -7.85
N ALA A 65 -13.30 1.50 -7.60
CA ALA A 65 -12.62 0.64 -8.55
C ALA A 65 -13.38 -0.66 -8.86
N LEU A 66 -14.04 -1.26 -7.86
CA LEU A 66 -14.84 -2.48 -8.00
C LEU A 66 -16.22 -2.20 -8.62
N ASP A 67 -16.80 -1.03 -8.35
CA ASP A 67 -18.07 -0.57 -8.93
C ASP A 67 -17.92 -0.15 -10.40
N GLY A 68 -16.67 -0.11 -10.91
CA GLY A 68 -16.37 0.23 -12.30
C GLY A 68 -16.36 1.72 -12.59
N GLU A 69 -16.40 2.58 -11.56
CA GLU A 69 -16.41 4.04 -11.70
C GLU A 69 -15.09 4.60 -12.21
N GLU A 70 -13.99 3.85 -12.06
CA GLU A 70 -12.67 4.20 -12.59
C GLU A 70 -12.36 3.62 -13.98
N GLY A 71 -13.32 2.93 -14.61
CA GLY A 71 -13.15 2.27 -15.91
C GLY A 71 -13.71 3.10 -17.07
N GLY A 72 -12.87 3.87 -17.76
CA GLY A 72 -13.12 4.18 -19.18
C GLY A 72 -13.21 2.86 -19.98
N SER A 73 -13.87 2.87 -21.15
CA SER A 73 -14.34 1.74 -21.99
C SER A 73 -13.41 0.53 -22.27
N GLU A 74 -12.20 0.46 -21.70
CA GLU A 74 -11.24 -0.62 -21.87
C GLU A 74 -10.82 -1.22 -20.50
N GLY A 75 -11.77 -1.82 -19.78
CA GLY A 75 -11.69 -3.01 -18.90
C GLY A 75 -10.54 -3.27 -17.89
N GLY A 76 -9.48 -2.47 -17.80
CA GLY A 76 -8.26 -2.81 -17.05
C GLY A 76 -7.87 -1.86 -15.92
N GLY A 77 -8.32 -0.60 -15.95
CA GLY A 77 -7.91 0.44 -14.99
C GLY A 77 -8.39 0.16 -13.56
N GLY A 78 -9.69 -0.08 -13.38
CA GLY A 78 -10.28 -0.30 -12.06
C GLY A 78 -9.67 -1.49 -11.32
N LEU A 79 -9.42 -2.62 -11.99
CA LEU A 79 -8.82 -3.78 -11.31
C LEU A 79 -7.40 -3.49 -10.79
N GLN A 80 -6.62 -2.68 -11.51
CA GLN A 80 -5.28 -2.32 -11.05
C GLN A 80 -5.33 -1.35 -9.87
N THR A 81 -6.25 -0.37 -9.87
CA THR A 81 -6.48 0.48 -8.69
C THR A 81 -6.94 -0.34 -7.49
N ALA A 82 -7.91 -1.25 -7.67
CA ALA A 82 -8.38 -2.13 -6.61
C ALA A 82 -7.23 -2.92 -5.98
N ARG A 83 -6.33 -3.48 -6.80
CA ARG A 83 -5.15 -4.20 -6.30
C ARG A 83 -4.20 -3.29 -5.52
N ARG A 84 -3.89 -2.09 -6.01
CA ARG A 84 -3.03 -1.12 -5.31
C ARG A 84 -3.64 -0.68 -3.97
N ALA A 85 -4.94 -0.37 -3.96
CA ALA A 85 -5.67 0.00 -2.76
C ALA A 85 -5.67 -1.14 -1.72
N ALA A 86 -5.89 -2.39 -2.14
CA ALA A 86 -5.85 -3.55 -1.25
C ALA A 86 -4.45 -3.81 -0.65
N VAL A 87 -3.39 -3.65 -1.44
CA VAL A 87 -2.02 -3.76 -0.94
C VAL A 87 -1.73 -2.67 0.09
N LYS A 88 -2.06 -1.41 -0.22
CA LYS A 88 -1.89 -0.30 0.73
C LYS A 88 -2.68 -0.52 2.02
N LEU A 89 -3.93 -0.99 1.95
CA LEU A 89 -4.73 -1.37 3.12
C LEU A 89 -4.03 -2.39 4.02
N THR A 90 -3.32 -3.35 3.44
CA THR A 90 -2.61 -4.36 4.21
C THR A 90 -1.49 -3.75 5.05
N TYR A 91 -0.77 -2.76 4.52
CA TYR A 91 0.25 -2.03 5.27
C TYR A 91 -0.36 -1.16 6.36
N LEU A 92 -1.40 -0.40 6.05
CA LEU A 92 -2.08 0.47 7.00
C LEU A 92 -2.71 -0.32 8.15
N ALA A 93 -3.30 -1.49 7.87
CA ALA A 93 -3.85 -2.37 8.91
C ALA A 93 -2.77 -2.88 9.89
N ARG A 94 -1.56 -3.16 9.40
CA ARG A 94 -0.43 -3.55 10.26
C ARG A 94 0.07 -2.37 11.09
N ILE A 95 0.15 -1.18 10.49
CA ILE A 95 0.49 0.07 11.17
C ILE A 95 -0.51 0.34 12.30
N ARG A 96 -1.82 0.20 12.05
CA ARG A 96 -2.85 0.34 13.08
C ARG A 96 -2.61 -0.60 14.25
N THR A 97 -2.37 -1.89 13.99
CA THR A 97 -2.07 -2.86 15.05
C THR A 97 -0.82 -2.45 15.83
N GLU A 98 0.25 -2.04 15.15
CA GLU A 98 1.47 -1.58 15.82
C GLU A 98 1.22 -0.37 16.74
N ILE A 99 0.42 0.61 16.31
CA ILE A 99 0.06 1.77 17.15
C ILE A 99 -0.81 1.35 18.33
N GLN A 100 -1.80 0.49 18.10
CA GLN A 100 -2.71 -0.01 19.14
C GLN A 100 -1.99 -0.86 20.19
N ASP A 101 -0.98 -1.63 19.81
CA ASP A 101 -0.18 -2.43 20.75
C ASP A 101 0.72 -1.55 21.64
N ARG A 102 1.00 -0.31 21.24
CA ARG A 102 1.81 0.67 22.00
C ARG A 102 0.98 1.62 22.88
N LEU A 103 -0.33 1.73 22.61
CA LEU A 103 -1.29 2.52 23.40
C LEU A 103 -1.77 1.72 24.64
#